data_AF-A0A7R9P797-F1
#
_entry.id   AF-A0A7R9P797-F1
#
_cell.length_a   1.000
_cell.length_b   1.000
_cell.length_c   1.000
_cell.angle_alpha   90.00
_cell.angle_beta   90.00
_cell.angle_gamma   90.00
#
_symmetry.space_group_name_H-M   'P 1'
#
loop_
_entity.id
_entity.type
_entity.pdbx_description
1 polymer ?
#
loop_
_entity_poly.entity_id
_entity_poly.type
_entity_poly.pdbx_seq_one_letter_code
_entity_poly.pdbx_strand_id
1 'polypeptide(L)'
;MVAYSTVEGYYSWRNPISGSWFIQALCDELKTNGTKRDLLTLLTFVCRRVALDYQSVVPSDYDMDNKKQVPTITSTLTRLVFFHSRQ
;
A
#
# COMPACT_ATOMS: atom_id res chain seq x y z
N MET A 1 11.38 -3.66 10.23
CA MET A 1 10.39 -3.89 9.15
C MET A 1 10.51 -2.77 8.15
N VAL A 2 10.38 -3.09 6.87
CA VAL A 2 10.28 -2.11 5.79
C VAL A 2 9.11 -2.48 4.87
N ALA A 3 8.27 -1.50 4.55
CA ALA A 3 7.19 -1.64 3.59
C ALA A 3 7.44 -0.69 2.41
N TYR A 4 7.67 -1.25 1.23
CA TYR A 4 7.93 -0.53 -0.01
C TYR A 4 6.68 -0.48 -0.88
N SER A 5 6.55 0.62 -1.63
CA SER A 5 5.41 0.88 -2.52
C SER A 5 5.20 -0.22 -3.57
N THR A 6 6.28 -0.86 -4.03
CA THR A 6 6.25 -1.90 -5.04
C THR A 6 7.38 -2.92 -4.84
N VAL A 7 7.36 -4.01 -5.60
CA VAL A 7 8.44 -4.99 -5.71
C VAL A 7 9.67 -4.35 -6.39
N GLU A 8 10.86 -4.81 -6.02
CA GLU A 8 12.11 -4.40 -6.66
C GLU A 8 12.06 -4.56 -8.18
N GLY A 9 12.54 -3.55 -8.92
CA GLY A 9 12.54 -3.54 -10.38
C GLY A 9 11.22 -3.08 -11.03
N TYR A 10 10.19 -2.73 -10.25
CA TYR A 10 8.91 -2.26 -10.77
C TYR A 10 8.65 -0.77 -10.48
N TYR A 11 7.75 -0.16 -11.25
CA TYR A 11 7.34 1.22 -11.05
C TYR A 11 6.43 1.39 -9.83
N SER A 12 6.56 2.54 -9.17
CA SER A 12 5.64 3.02 -8.13
C SER A 12 4.75 4.12 -8.73
N TRP A 13 3.49 3.81 -8.96
CA TRP A 13 2.52 4.69 -9.58
C TRP A 13 2.04 5.80 -8.65
N ARG A 14 1.82 6.97 -9.24
CA ARG A 14 1.38 8.18 -8.54
C ARG A 14 0.38 8.96 -9.37
N ASN A 15 -0.74 9.31 -8.74
CA ASN A 15 -1.64 10.32 -9.27
C ASN A 15 -1.09 11.72 -8.89
N PRO A 16 -0.96 12.67 -9.85
CA PRO A 16 -0.45 14.00 -9.57
C PRO A 16 -1.21 14.79 -8.51
N ILE A 17 -2.51 14.52 -8.36
CA ILE A 17 -3.42 15.24 -7.46
C ILE A 17 -3.61 14.46 -6.14
N SER A 18 -3.91 13.17 -6.20
CA SER A 18 -4.23 12.37 -5.00
C SER A 18 -3.03 11.67 -4.33
N GLY A 19 -1.85 11.71 -4.94
CA GLY A 19 -0.63 11.09 -4.40
C GLY A 19 -0.39 9.66 -4.89
N SER A 20 0.52 8.93 -4.24
CA SER A 20 0.86 7.55 -4.66
C SER A 20 -0.19 6.55 -4.20
N TRP A 21 -0.43 5.50 -5.00
CA TRP A 21 -1.43 4.48 -4.67
C TRP A 21 -1.14 3.81 -3.32
N PHE A 22 0.14 3.55 -3.05
CA PHE A 22 0.58 2.98 -1.78
C PHE A 22 0.25 3.87 -0.58
N ILE A 23 0.55 5.18 -0.65
CA ILE A 23 0.30 6.09 0.47
C ILE A 23 -1.20 6.35 0.65
N GLN A 24 -1.97 6.43 -0.44
CA GLN A 24 -3.42 6.50 -0.37
C GLN A 24 -4.00 5.30 0.39
N ALA A 25 -3.69 4.07 -0.07
CA ALA A 25 -4.17 2.85 0.56
C ALA A 25 -3.67 2.69 2.01
N LEU A 26 -2.43 3.07 2.30
CA LEU A 26 -1.87 3.04 3.65
C LEU A 26 -2.62 3.97 4.60
N CYS A 27 -2.86 5.22 4.18
CA CYS A 27 -3.62 6.18 4.99
C CYS A 27 -5.05 5.72 5.24
N ASP A 28 -5.71 5.15 4.25
CA ASP A 28 -7.10 4.67 4.38
C ASP A 28 -7.19 3.47 5.34
N GLU A 29 -6.25 2.53 5.26
CA GLU A 29 -6.18 1.40 6.18
C GLU A 29 -5.77 1.81 7.60
N LEU A 30 -4.85 2.76 7.76
CA LEU A 30 -4.50 3.31 9.07
C LEU A 30 -5.68 3.99 9.74
N LYS A 31 -6.45 4.80 9.02
CA LYS A 31 -7.66 5.44 9.55
C LYS A 31 -8.73 4.42 9.93
N THR A 32 -8.91 3.38 9.11
CA THR A 32 -9.99 2.40 9.29
C THR A 32 -9.67 1.33 10.33
N ASN A 33 -8.44 0.82 10.31
CA ASN A 33 -8.00 -0.40 10.99
C ASN A 33 -6.78 -0.21 11.90
N GLY A 34 -6.15 0.97 11.92
CA GLY A 34 -4.89 1.23 12.65
C GLY A 34 -4.93 0.87 14.14
N THR A 35 -6.07 1.07 14.79
CA THR A 35 -6.25 0.75 16.23
C THR A 35 -6.96 -0.59 16.47
N LYS A 36 -7.35 -1.31 15.40
CA LYS A 36 -8.19 -2.53 15.47
C LYS A 36 -7.45 -3.80 15.08
N ARG A 37 -6.39 -3.68 14.30
CA ARG A 37 -5.63 -4.80 13.71
C ARG A 37 -4.15 -4.65 14.03
N ASP A 38 -3.42 -5.76 14.01
CA ASP A 38 -1.96 -5.70 14.05
C ASP A 38 -1.41 -5.11 12.74
N LEU A 39 -0.20 -4.57 12.82
CA LEU A 39 0.47 -3.88 11.71
C LEU A 39 0.61 -4.77 10.46
N LEU A 40 0.89 -6.07 10.59
CA LEU A 40 1.09 -6.96 9.44
C LEU A 40 -0.23 -7.28 8.74
N THR A 41 -1.30 -7.51 9.50
CA THR A 41 -2.66 -7.67 8.93
C THR A 41 -3.11 -6.39 8.23
N LEU A 42 -2.91 -5.22 8.87
CA LEU A 42 -3.23 -3.93 8.27
C LEU A 42 -2.52 -3.74 6.93
N LEU A 43 -1.22 -3.99 6.93
CA LEU A 43 -0.38 -3.87 5.75
C LEU A 43 -0.73 -4.89 4.65
N THR A 44 -1.27 -6.06 5.00
CA THR A 44 -1.83 -7.01 4.04
C THR A 44 -3.05 -6.43 3.33
N PHE A 45 -3.91 -5.69 4.04
CA PHE A 45 -5.05 -5.00 3.42
C PHE A 45 -4.61 -3.83 2.53
N VAL A 46 -3.53 -3.12 2.90
CA VAL A 46 -2.90 -2.13 2.02
C VAL A 46 -2.48 -2.78 0.70
N CYS A 47 -1.78 -3.93 0.75
CA CYS A 47 -1.38 -4.65 -0.46
C CYS A 47 -2.59 -5.06 -1.31
N ARG A 48 -3.64 -5.58 -0.69
CA ARG A 48 -4.88 -5.95 -1.37
C ARG A 48 -5.52 -4.78 -2.10
N ARG A 49 -5.64 -3.62 -1.46
CA ARG A 49 -6.20 -2.41 -2.10
C ARG A 49 -5.37 -1.97 -3.29
N VAL A 50 -4.06 -1.83 -3.13
CA VAL A 50 -3.17 -1.39 -4.22
C VAL A 50 -3.26 -2.34 -5.42
N ALA A 51 -3.31 -3.65 -5.19
CA ALA A 51 -3.40 -4.64 -6.26
C ALA A 51 -4.75 -4.65 -7.00
N LEU A 52 -5.86 -4.53 -6.25
CA LEU A 52 -7.20 -4.71 -6.81
C LEU A 52 -7.83 -3.41 -7.29
N ASP A 53 -7.72 -2.35 -6.50
CA ASP A 53 -8.51 -1.12 -6.67
C ASP A 53 -7.83 -0.11 -7.62
N TYR A 54 -6.53 -0.28 -7.91
CA TYR A 54 -5.76 0.67 -8.71
C TYR A 54 -5.30 0.09 -10.05
N GLN A 55 -5.23 0.96 -11.06
CA GLN A 55 -4.75 0.67 -12.40
C GLN A 55 -4.25 1.97 -13.03
N SER A 56 -3.17 1.91 -13.81
CA SER A 56 -2.64 3.10 -14.47
C SER A 56 -3.56 3.49 -15.64
N VAL A 57 -3.70 4.79 -15.83
CA VAL A 57 -4.50 5.38 -16.92
C VAL A 57 -3.61 6.37 -17.63
N VAL A 58 -2.99 5.92 -18.72
CA VAL A 58 -2.10 6.69 -19.59
C VAL A 58 -2.47 6.41 -21.04
N PRO A 59 -3.63 6.91 -21.54
CA PRO A 59 -4.17 6.49 -22.85
C PRO A 59 -3.25 6.79 -24.04
N SER A 60 -2.31 7.72 -23.88
CA SER A 60 -1.33 8.09 -24.89
C SER A 60 -0.09 7.18 -24.95
N ASP A 61 0.10 6.29 -23.97
CA ASP A 61 1.26 5.41 -23.85
C ASP A 61 0.80 3.99 -23.51
N TYR A 62 0.72 3.13 -24.53
CA TYR A 62 0.25 1.75 -24.39
C TYR A 62 1.15 0.89 -23.48
N ASP A 63 2.44 1.22 -23.40
CA ASP A 63 3.38 0.50 -22.54
C ASP A 63 3.23 0.89 -21.07
N MET A 64 2.54 1.99 -20.79
CA MET A 64 2.28 2.50 -19.44
C MET A 64 0.80 2.48 -19.06
N ASP A 65 -0.11 2.22 -20.00
CA ASP A 65 -1.55 2.13 -19.74
C ASP A 65 -1.94 0.76 -19.14
N ASN A 66 -3.01 0.74 -18.35
CA ASN A 66 -3.63 -0.45 -17.78
C ASN A 66 -2.68 -1.34 -16.94
N LYS A 67 -1.63 -0.77 -16.34
CA LYS A 67 -0.67 -1.48 -15.50
C LYS A 67 -1.14 -1.56 -14.05
N LYS A 68 -0.61 -2.54 -13.35
CA LYS A 68 -0.89 -2.85 -11.94
C LYS A 68 0.34 -2.63 -11.06
N GLN A 69 0.11 -2.59 -9.75
CA GLN A 69 1.15 -2.47 -8.73
C GLN A 69 0.80 -3.38 -7.54
N VAL A 70 1.82 -3.90 -6.84
CA VAL A 70 1.64 -4.54 -5.53
C VAL A 70 2.78 -4.13 -4.59
N PRO A 71 2.51 -3.66 -3.36
CA PRO A 71 3.54 -3.32 -2.37
C PRO A 71 4.31 -4.55 -1.88
N THR A 72 5.54 -4.32 -1.40
CA THR A 72 6.39 -5.36 -0.82
C THR A 72 6.66 -5.09 0.64
N ILE A 73 6.50 -6.12 1.47
CA ILE A 73 6.59 -5.99 2.92
C ILE A 73 7.60 -7.00 3.45
N THR A 74 8.71 -6.47 3.96
CA THR A 74 9.78 -7.27 4.55
C THR A 74 9.79 -7.04 6.07
N SER A 75 9.44 -8.08 6.83
CA SER A 75 9.34 -8.01 8.28
C SER A 75 10.37 -8.87 8.97
N THR A 76 11.04 -8.27 9.95
CA THR A 76 11.90 -8.92 10.94
C THR A 76 11.37 -8.69 12.36
N LEU A 77 10.10 -8.27 12.48
CA LEU A 77 9.47 -8.10 13.79
C LEU A 77 9.35 -9.45 14.50
N THR A 78 9.64 -9.46 15.80
CA THR A 78 9.56 -10.67 16.64
C THR A 78 8.30 -10.71 17.51
N ARG A 79 7.46 -9.68 17.42
CA ARG A 79 6.19 -9.54 18.16
C ARG A 79 5.15 -8.84 17.29
N LEU A 80 3.89 -9.04 17.63
CA LEU A 80 2.79 -8.29 17.02
C LEU A 80 2.85 -6.82 17.45
N VAL A 81 2.62 -5.92 16.49
CA VAL A 81 2.59 -4.47 16.73
C VAL A 81 1.16 -3.99 16.56
N PHE A 82 0.66 -3.28 17.57
CA PHE A 82 -0.67 -2.69 17.58
C PHE A 82 -0.59 -1.22 18.02
N PHE A 83 -1.44 -0.37 17.47
CA PHE A 83 -1.53 1.04 17.84
C PHE A 83 -2.74 1.30 18.75
N HIS A 84 -2.69 0.75 19.96
CA HIS A 84 -3.75 1.02 20.95
C HIS A 84 -3.62 2.45 21.50
N SER A 85 -4.76 3.09 21.77
CA SER A 85 -4.77 4.30 22.59
C SER A 85 -4.24 3.97 23.98
N ARG A 86 -3.45 4.88 24.57
CA ARG A 86 -3.14 4.78 26.00
C ARG A 86 -4.45 4.94 26.76
N GLN A 87 -4.79 3.93 27.56
CA GLN A 87 -5.85 4.03 28.56
C GLN A 87 -5.39 4.91 29.72
#